data_AF-A0A970R4G6-F1
#
_entry.id   AF-A0A970R4G6-F1
#
_cell.length_a   1.000
_cell.length_b   1.000
_cell.length_c   1.000
_cell.angle_alpha   90.00
_cell.angle_beta   90.00
_cell.angle_gamma   90.00
#
_symmetry.space_group_name_H-M   'P 1'
#
loop_
_entity.id
_entity.type
_entity.pdbx_description
1 polymer ?
#
loop_
_entity_poly.entity_id
_entity_poly.type
_entity_poly.pdbx_seq_one_letter_code
_entity_poly.pdbx_strand_id
1 'polypeptide(L)'
;MMVRPPHRKEETPAILSVTPVGDHRLLIALGSGSFMDLNLRHCMYSNRYYNLNNPELFRGVFTDGYKIIFAEGDVFTPDIFPRQAINMALRTLPTKPISFLRVQPMENSRIQLEMATESILILNMEEHLRTGRYGDLPDDGMLPPVKADGADLLIGDLRVGEDELTYLMLSTPTGEF
;
A
#
# COMPACT_ATOMS: atom_id res chain seq x y z
N MET A 1 29.56 12.99 -23.35
CA MET A 1 29.24 13.82 -22.18
C MET A 1 27.73 13.83 -22.05
N MET A 2 27.16 12.94 -21.22
CA MET A 2 25.70 12.85 -21.07
C MET A 2 25.24 13.94 -20.08
N VAL A 3 24.38 14.83 -20.57
CA VAL A 3 23.70 15.84 -19.76
C VAL A 3 22.66 15.12 -18.91
N ARG A 4 22.85 15.12 -17.58
CA ARG A 4 21.81 14.67 -16.64
C ARG A 4 20.63 15.65 -16.72
N PRO A 5 19.37 15.18 -16.80
CA PRO A 5 18.23 16.08 -16.73
C PRO A 5 18.16 16.76 -15.35
N PRO A 6 17.59 17.98 -15.28
CA PRO A 6 17.59 18.80 -14.08
C PRO A 6 16.74 18.16 -12.98
N HIS A 7 17.18 18.33 -11.73
CA HIS A 7 16.52 17.89 -10.51
C HIS A 7 14.99 18.12 -10.56
N ARG A 8 14.22 17.02 -10.70
CA ARG A 8 12.85 16.99 -10.18
C ARG A 8 12.96 17.33 -8.69
N LYS A 9 12.08 18.21 -8.18
CA LYS A 9 11.82 18.38 -6.75
C LYS A 9 11.88 17.00 -6.10
N GLU A 10 12.58 16.87 -4.97
CA GLU A 10 12.73 15.61 -4.23
C GLU A 10 11.33 15.02 -3.94
N GLU A 11 10.81 14.23 -4.88
CA GLU A 11 9.58 13.46 -4.73
C GLU A 11 9.90 12.44 -3.65
N THR A 12 9.26 12.57 -2.48
CA THR A 12 9.37 11.58 -1.41
C THR A 12 9.18 10.19 -2.02
N PRO A 13 10.14 9.26 -1.85
CA PRO A 13 10.04 7.96 -2.48
C PRO A 13 8.76 7.25 -2.03
N ALA A 14 8.06 6.64 -2.98
CA ALA A 14 6.79 5.99 -2.71
C ALA A 14 6.95 4.84 -1.70
N ILE A 15 8.12 4.17 -1.70
CA ILE A 15 8.48 3.11 -0.76
C ILE A 15 9.71 3.57 0.02
N LEU A 16 9.57 3.68 1.34
CA LEU A 16 10.68 4.05 2.23
C LEU A 16 11.51 2.84 2.63
N SER A 17 10.85 1.70 2.86
CA SER A 17 11.52 0.45 3.23
C SER A 17 10.67 -0.76 2.88
N VAL A 18 11.34 -1.88 2.62
CA VAL A 18 10.74 -3.21 2.51
C VAL A 18 11.54 -4.19 3.35
N THR A 19 10.86 -5.06 4.11
CA THR A 19 11.52 -6.08 4.95
C THR A 19 10.76 -7.41 4.83
N PRO A 20 11.44 -8.53 4.52
CA PRO A 20 10.82 -9.84 4.51
C PRO A 20 10.68 -10.37 5.95
N VAL A 21 9.51 -10.90 6.31
CA VAL A 21 9.24 -11.41 7.69
C VAL A 21 9.17 -12.93 7.75
N GLY A 22 8.84 -13.59 6.64
CA GLY A 22 8.60 -15.02 6.56
C GLY A 22 7.30 -15.33 5.81
N ASP A 23 7.08 -16.59 5.43
CA ASP A 23 5.81 -17.04 4.86
C ASP A 23 5.30 -16.28 3.64
N HIS A 24 6.22 -15.70 2.85
CA HIS A 24 5.95 -14.81 1.72
C HIS A 24 5.27 -13.48 2.11
N ARG A 25 5.56 -12.98 3.30
CA ARG A 25 5.11 -11.66 3.77
C ARG A 25 6.20 -10.60 3.67
N LEU A 26 5.79 -9.39 3.29
CA LEU A 26 6.63 -8.19 3.26
C LEU A 26 6.03 -7.11 4.16
N LEU A 27 6.85 -6.52 5.03
CA LEU A 27 6.53 -5.26 5.68
C LEU A 27 7.03 -4.12 4.79
N ILE A 28 6.12 -3.23 4.42
CA ILE A 28 6.38 -2.13 3.50
C ILE A 28 5.98 -0.83 4.21
N ALA A 29 6.91 0.12 4.30
CA ALA A 29 6.62 1.48 4.74
C ALA A 29 6.57 2.39 3.51
N LEU A 30 5.51 3.17 3.37
CA LEU A 30 5.27 4.03 2.22
C LEU A 30 5.62 5.49 2.54
N GLY A 31 5.93 6.27 1.50
CA GLY A 31 6.23 7.69 1.62
C GLY A 31 5.10 8.52 2.24
N SER A 32 3.85 8.06 2.11
CA SER A 32 2.66 8.65 2.73
C SER A 32 2.61 8.53 4.26
N GLY A 33 3.52 7.75 4.86
CA GLY A 33 3.45 7.34 6.26
C GLY A 33 2.46 6.18 6.49
N SER A 34 1.85 5.64 5.44
CA SER A 34 1.08 4.39 5.49
C SER A 34 1.99 3.16 5.54
N PHE A 35 1.47 2.06 6.06
CA PHE A 35 2.20 0.79 6.20
C PHE A 35 1.40 -0.36 5.61
N MET A 36 2.10 -1.40 5.16
CA MET A 36 1.47 -2.60 4.65
C MET A 36 2.26 -3.84 5.08
N ASP A 37 1.57 -4.76 5.74
CA ASP A 37 1.98 -6.15 5.85
C ASP A 37 1.32 -6.91 4.70
N LEU A 38 2.09 -7.09 3.62
CA LEU A 38 1.63 -7.69 2.38
C LEU A 38 1.84 -9.20 2.41
N ASN A 39 0.77 -9.98 2.35
CA ASN A 39 0.83 -11.42 2.15
C ASN A 39 0.80 -11.76 0.65
N LEU A 40 1.94 -12.22 0.13
CA LEU A 40 2.07 -12.63 -1.27
C LEU A 40 1.82 -14.12 -1.51
N ARG A 41 1.47 -14.93 -0.50
CA ARG A 41 1.29 -16.38 -0.65
C ARG A 41 0.33 -16.75 -1.78
N HIS A 42 -0.76 -16.02 -1.93
CA HIS A 42 -1.74 -16.25 -3.00
C HIS A 42 -1.18 -15.94 -4.41
N CYS A 43 -0.18 -15.06 -4.52
CA CYS A 43 0.49 -14.72 -5.78
C CYS A 43 1.48 -15.81 -6.24
N MET A 44 2.04 -16.57 -5.31
CA MET A 44 3.11 -17.56 -5.55
C MET A 44 2.69 -18.71 -6.48
N TYR A 45 1.39 -18.96 -6.62
CA TYR A 45 0.84 -19.98 -7.51
C TYR A 45 0.76 -19.55 -8.97
N SER A 46 1.05 -18.28 -9.28
CA SER A 46 1.06 -17.79 -10.65
C SER A 46 2.46 -17.92 -11.26
N ASN A 47 2.52 -18.21 -12.57
CA ASN A 47 3.80 -18.26 -13.31
C ASN A 47 4.64 -16.99 -13.15
N ARG A 48 3.99 -15.83 -12.97
CA ARG A 48 4.67 -14.54 -12.83
C ARG A 48 5.49 -14.43 -11.54
N TYR A 49 4.99 -14.95 -10.43
CA TYR A 49 5.66 -14.83 -9.12
C TYR A 49 6.23 -16.16 -8.62
N TYR A 50 6.17 -17.23 -9.43
CA TYR A 50 6.59 -18.57 -9.04
C TYR A 50 8.04 -18.62 -8.50
N ASN A 51 8.96 -17.87 -9.10
CA ASN A 51 10.36 -17.84 -8.67
C ASN A 51 10.53 -17.32 -7.23
N LEU A 52 9.59 -16.50 -6.74
CA LEU A 52 9.59 -15.98 -5.38
C LEU A 52 9.31 -17.05 -4.31
N ASN A 53 8.97 -18.28 -4.71
CA ASN A 53 8.98 -19.44 -3.80
C ASN A 53 10.39 -19.83 -3.33
N ASN A 54 11.45 -19.37 -4.02
CA ASN A 54 12.82 -19.56 -3.54
C ASN A 54 13.05 -18.66 -2.30
N PRO A 55 13.29 -19.23 -1.10
CA PRO A 55 13.42 -18.45 0.12
C PRO A 55 14.61 -17.49 0.12
N GLU A 56 15.71 -17.84 -0.54
CA GLU A 56 16.90 -16.98 -0.62
C GLU A 56 16.62 -15.75 -1.49
N LEU A 57 15.96 -15.97 -2.63
CA LEU A 57 15.52 -14.89 -3.51
C LEU A 57 14.52 -13.97 -2.80
N PHE A 58 13.52 -14.54 -2.12
CA PHE A 58 12.52 -13.75 -1.41
C PHE A 58 13.13 -12.90 -0.29
N ARG A 59 14.08 -13.46 0.46
CA ARG A 59 14.78 -12.74 1.53
C ARG A 59 15.73 -11.67 1.03
N GLY A 60 16.20 -11.77 -0.22
CA GLY A 60 17.04 -10.76 -0.87
C GLY A 60 16.30 -9.49 -1.30
N VAL A 61 15.01 -9.37 -0.98
CA VAL A 61 14.18 -8.23 -1.36
C VAL A 61 14.72 -6.89 -0.85
N PHE A 62 14.70 -5.88 -1.71
CA PHE A 62 15.04 -4.50 -1.39
C PHE A 62 14.17 -3.53 -2.21
N THR A 63 14.35 -2.22 -1.99
CA THR A 63 13.67 -1.18 -2.77
C THR A 63 14.65 -0.10 -3.19
N ASP A 64 14.42 0.47 -4.38
CA ASP A 64 15.10 1.66 -4.89
C ASP A 64 14.30 2.96 -4.60
N GLY A 65 13.22 2.86 -3.82
CA GLY A 65 12.29 3.95 -3.55
C GLY A 65 11.06 4.00 -4.47
N TYR A 66 11.13 3.37 -5.65
CA TYR A 66 10.07 3.37 -6.66
C TYR A 66 9.38 2.03 -6.83
N LYS A 67 10.10 0.92 -6.57
CA LYS A 67 9.61 -0.45 -6.70
C LYS A 67 10.28 -1.38 -5.71
N ILE A 68 9.70 -2.56 -5.54
CA ILE A 68 10.24 -3.67 -4.77
C ILE A 68 10.97 -4.59 -5.75
N ILE A 69 12.22 -4.92 -5.44
CA ILE A 69 13.15 -5.67 -6.30
C ILE A 69 13.59 -6.92 -5.53
N PHE A 70 13.52 -8.08 -6.18
CA PHE A 70 13.98 -9.35 -5.61
C PHE A 70 15.27 -9.87 -6.26
N ALA A 71 15.47 -9.61 -7.55
CA ALA A 71 16.71 -9.89 -8.28
C ALA A 71 16.96 -8.80 -9.31
N GLU A 72 18.01 -8.01 -9.12
CA GLU A 72 18.35 -6.92 -10.03
C GLU A 72 18.76 -7.47 -11.41
N GLY A 73 18.10 -6.98 -12.46
CA GLY A 73 18.40 -7.35 -13.84
C GLY A 73 17.88 -8.73 -14.29
N ASP A 74 17.19 -9.47 -13.43
CA ASP A 74 16.55 -10.74 -13.80
C ASP A 74 15.17 -10.50 -14.43
N VAL A 75 15.06 -10.75 -15.73
CA VAL A 75 13.81 -10.58 -16.48
C VAL A 75 12.72 -11.59 -16.09
N PHE A 76 13.07 -12.67 -15.40
CA PHE A 76 12.12 -13.69 -14.96
C PHE A 76 11.59 -13.44 -13.54
N THR A 77 12.17 -12.50 -12.81
CA THR A 77 11.73 -12.13 -11.46
C THR A 77 11.10 -10.75 -11.50
N PRO A 78 9.78 -10.63 -11.34
CA PRO A 78 9.10 -9.36 -11.53
C PRO A 78 9.40 -8.39 -10.40
N ASP A 79 9.64 -7.14 -10.77
CA ASP A 79 9.52 -6.03 -9.83
C ASP A 79 8.05 -5.81 -9.46
N ILE A 80 7.82 -5.32 -8.24
CA ILE A 80 6.49 -4.95 -7.76
C ILE A 80 6.42 -3.45 -7.49
N PHE A 81 5.57 -2.75 -8.22
CA PHE A 81 5.32 -1.32 -8.03
C PHE A 81 4.35 -1.07 -6.85
N PRO A 82 4.37 0.11 -6.20
CA PRO A 82 3.53 0.41 -5.04
C PRO A 82 2.04 0.15 -5.25
N ARG A 83 1.47 0.64 -6.36
CA ARG A 83 0.05 0.38 -6.74
C ARG A 83 -0.22 -1.10 -6.93
N GLN A 84 0.73 -1.84 -7.50
CA GLN A 84 0.60 -3.28 -7.70
C GLN A 84 0.64 -4.03 -6.35
N ALA A 85 1.52 -3.62 -5.43
CA ALA A 85 1.59 -4.18 -4.07
C ALA A 85 0.27 -3.93 -3.31
N ILE A 86 -0.30 -2.73 -3.40
CA ILE A 86 -1.62 -2.42 -2.83
C ILE A 86 -2.69 -3.31 -3.46
N ASN A 87 -2.73 -3.43 -4.78
CA ASN A 87 -3.70 -4.29 -5.47
C ASN A 87 -3.60 -5.77 -5.05
N MET A 88 -2.39 -6.27 -4.81
CA MET A 88 -2.17 -7.62 -4.27
C MET A 88 -2.67 -7.76 -2.84
N ALA A 89 -2.57 -6.71 -2.02
CA ALA A 89 -3.13 -6.71 -0.68
C ALA A 89 -4.66 -6.69 -0.71
N LEU A 90 -5.27 -5.96 -1.64
CA LEU A 90 -6.72 -5.77 -1.68
C LEU A 90 -7.50 -7.00 -2.16
N ARG A 91 -6.89 -7.85 -3.00
CA ARG A 91 -7.56 -9.05 -3.56
C ARG A 91 -6.59 -10.08 -4.12
N THR A 92 -7.05 -11.32 -4.15
CA THR A 92 -6.27 -12.46 -4.64
C THR A 92 -6.13 -12.51 -6.16
N LEU A 93 -7.12 -11.98 -6.89
CA LEU A 93 -7.14 -11.91 -8.36
C LEU A 93 -7.75 -10.58 -8.80
N PRO A 94 -7.33 -9.98 -9.94
CA PRO A 94 -7.88 -8.71 -10.41
C PRO A 94 -9.40 -8.71 -10.61
N THR A 95 -9.99 -9.86 -10.93
CA THR A 95 -11.44 -10.02 -11.16
C THR A 95 -12.24 -10.22 -9.87
N LYS A 96 -11.59 -10.41 -8.72
CA LYS A 96 -12.28 -10.57 -7.44
C LYS A 96 -12.56 -9.19 -6.83
N PRO A 97 -13.71 -9.02 -6.16
CA PRO A 97 -13.99 -7.79 -5.43
C PRO A 97 -13.03 -7.65 -4.24
N ILE A 98 -12.82 -6.41 -3.81
CA ILE A 98 -12.18 -6.13 -2.52
C ILE A 98 -13.04 -6.74 -1.42
N SER A 99 -12.39 -7.33 -0.42
CA SER A 99 -13.08 -7.93 0.72
C SER A 99 -12.32 -7.62 2.00
N PHE A 100 -12.95 -6.84 2.87
CA PHE A 100 -12.45 -6.51 4.20
C PHE A 100 -12.90 -7.59 5.18
N LEU A 101 -11.97 -8.13 5.96
CA LEU A 101 -12.28 -8.96 7.12
C LEU A 101 -12.59 -8.08 8.32
N ARG A 102 -11.82 -6.99 8.49
CA ARG A 102 -11.97 -6.05 9.59
C ARG A 102 -11.49 -4.67 9.17
N VAL A 103 -12.17 -3.66 9.70
CA VAL A 103 -11.79 -2.26 9.61
C VAL A 103 -11.81 -1.70 11.02
N GLN A 104 -10.74 -1.02 11.42
CA GLN A 104 -10.63 -0.47 12.78
C GLN A 104 -9.96 0.91 12.74
N PRO A 105 -10.57 1.95 13.36
CA PRO A 105 -9.86 3.21 13.57
C PRO A 105 -8.80 3.01 14.65
N MET A 106 -7.67 3.66 14.48
CA MET A 106 -6.54 3.66 15.39
C MET A 106 -6.25 5.08 15.87
N GLU A 107 -5.41 5.18 16.90
CA GLU A 107 -4.87 6.47 17.35
C GLU A 107 -4.05 7.15 16.25
N ASN A 108 -3.83 8.47 16.40
CA ASN A 108 -3.04 9.29 15.48
C ASN A 108 -3.55 9.26 14.04
N SER A 109 -4.88 9.33 13.86
CA SER A 109 -5.51 9.43 12.56
C SER A 109 -5.14 8.28 11.62
N ARG A 110 -5.09 7.05 12.13
CA ARG A 110 -4.79 5.85 11.33
C ARG A 110 -5.97 4.90 11.22
N ILE A 111 -6.06 4.19 10.10
CA ILE A 111 -7.09 3.16 9.89
C ILE A 111 -6.39 1.85 9.57
N GLN A 112 -6.68 0.80 10.35
CA GLN A 112 -6.25 -0.56 10.04
C GLN A 112 -7.31 -1.27 9.21
N LEU A 113 -6.88 -1.88 8.10
CA LEU A 113 -7.67 -2.71 7.21
C LEU A 113 -7.07 -4.11 7.19
N GLU A 114 -7.81 -5.09 7.69
CA GLU A 114 -7.49 -6.51 7.53
C GLU A 114 -8.23 -7.03 6.28
N MET A 115 -7.48 -7.50 5.30
CA MET A 115 -8.02 -7.93 4.01
C MET A 115 -8.23 -9.44 3.97
N ALA A 116 -9.13 -9.91 3.10
CA ALA A 116 -9.34 -11.35 2.86
C ALA A 116 -8.11 -12.07 2.27
N THR A 117 -7.10 -11.32 1.81
CA THR A 117 -5.79 -11.85 1.40
C THR A 117 -4.86 -12.15 2.60
N GLU A 118 -5.34 -11.89 3.83
CA GLU A 118 -4.57 -11.89 5.08
C GLU A 118 -3.50 -10.80 5.15
N SER A 119 -3.52 -9.85 4.21
CA SER A 119 -2.71 -8.63 4.27
C SER A 119 -3.33 -7.62 5.23
N ILE A 120 -2.49 -6.80 5.85
CA ILE A 120 -2.92 -5.70 6.72
C ILE A 120 -2.41 -4.40 6.11
N LEU A 121 -3.31 -3.44 5.88
CA LEU A 121 -2.96 -2.08 5.47
C LEU A 121 -3.24 -1.15 6.66
N ILE A 122 -2.30 -0.26 6.94
CA ILE A 122 -2.47 0.83 7.90
C ILE A 122 -2.40 2.13 7.11
N LEU A 123 -3.54 2.79 6.97
CA LEU A 123 -3.65 4.08 6.32
C LEU A 123 -3.27 5.18 7.28
N ASN A 124 -2.44 6.11 6.83
CA ASN A 124 -2.21 7.37 7.50
C ASN A 124 -3.17 8.44 6.96
N MET A 125 -4.11 8.90 7.79
CA MET A 125 -5.09 9.92 7.41
C MET A 125 -4.73 11.31 7.92
N GLU A 126 -3.65 11.48 8.69
CA GLU A 126 -3.36 12.73 9.41
C GLU A 126 -3.45 13.98 8.53
N GLU A 127 -2.84 13.92 7.35
CA GLU A 127 -2.79 15.05 6.42
C GLU A 127 -4.01 15.14 5.50
N HIS A 128 -4.66 13.99 5.24
CA HIS A 128 -5.93 13.97 4.53
C HIS A 128 -7.04 14.60 5.37
N LEU A 129 -7.06 14.39 6.68
CA LEU A 129 -8.02 15.08 7.57
C LEU A 129 -7.78 16.59 7.64
N ARG A 130 -6.58 17.07 7.30
CA ARG A 130 -6.28 18.51 7.24
C ARG A 130 -6.61 19.13 5.90
N THR A 131 -6.81 18.33 4.84
CA THR A 131 -6.86 18.83 3.46
C THR A 131 -7.85 18.07 2.57
N GLY A 132 -8.52 18.77 1.66
CA GLY A 132 -9.39 18.16 0.65
C GLY A 132 -10.68 17.56 1.23
N ARG A 133 -11.15 16.46 0.65
CA ARG A 133 -12.48 15.86 0.90
C ARG A 133 -12.71 15.40 2.35
N TYR A 134 -11.64 15.12 3.09
CA TYR A 134 -11.72 14.61 4.45
C TYR A 134 -11.62 15.72 5.50
N GLY A 135 -11.41 16.98 5.08
CA GLY A 135 -11.26 18.13 5.99
C GLY A 135 -12.53 18.54 6.73
N ASP A 136 -13.70 18.18 6.20
CA ASP A 136 -14.99 18.45 6.84
C ASP A 136 -15.39 17.36 7.85
N LEU A 137 -14.58 16.32 8.00
CA LEU A 137 -14.82 15.30 9.02
C LEU A 137 -14.56 15.89 10.40
N PRO A 138 -15.37 15.54 11.42
CA PRO A 138 -15.15 16.03 12.78
C PRO A 138 -13.75 15.62 13.27
N ASP A 139 -12.91 16.60 13.56
CA ASP A 139 -11.59 16.41 14.17
C ASP A 139 -11.67 16.76 15.66
N ASP A 140 -12.43 15.95 16.41
CA ASP A 140 -12.47 16.02 17.88
C ASP A 140 -11.30 15.26 18.53
N GLY A 141 -10.24 14.97 17.76
CA GLY A 141 -9.13 14.10 18.13
C GLY A 141 -9.42 12.61 17.95
N MET A 142 -10.60 12.23 17.46
CA MET A 142 -10.92 10.86 17.06
C MET A 142 -11.27 10.78 15.57
N LEU A 143 -10.84 9.69 14.92
CA LEU A 143 -11.31 9.39 13.57
C LEU A 143 -12.82 9.15 13.60
N PRO A 144 -13.56 9.61 12.57
CA PRO A 144 -14.95 9.23 12.39
C PRO A 144 -15.13 7.72 12.36
N PRO A 145 -16.34 7.20 12.62
CA PRO A 145 -16.62 5.79 12.50
C PRO A 145 -16.20 5.25 11.13
N VAL A 146 -15.41 4.16 11.14
CA VAL A 146 -14.97 3.47 9.92
C VAL A 146 -15.59 2.09 9.84
N LYS A 147 -16.07 1.70 8.66
CA LYS A 147 -16.63 0.36 8.42
C LYS A 147 -16.50 -0.03 6.95
N ALA A 148 -16.54 -1.33 6.69
CA ALA A 148 -16.67 -1.85 5.33
C ALA A 148 -18.13 -1.81 4.86
N ASP A 149 -18.35 -1.49 3.59
CA ASP A 149 -19.63 -1.66 2.87
C ASP A 149 -19.36 -2.38 1.55
N GLY A 150 -19.38 -3.71 1.59
CA GLY A 150 -19.01 -4.55 0.46
C GLY A 150 -17.54 -4.32 0.06
N ALA A 151 -17.31 -3.79 -1.14
CA ALA A 151 -15.98 -3.50 -1.67
C ALA A 151 -15.47 -2.10 -1.33
N ASP A 152 -16.31 -1.26 -0.70
CA ASP A 152 -15.97 0.11 -0.35
C ASP A 152 -15.66 0.24 1.15
N LEU A 153 -14.79 1.18 1.49
CA LEU A 153 -14.56 1.65 2.84
C LEU A 153 -15.44 2.88 3.11
N LEU A 154 -16.11 2.91 4.25
CA LEU A 154 -16.84 4.08 4.73
C LEU A 154 -16.06 4.75 5.86
N ILE A 155 -15.85 6.07 5.74
CA ILE A 155 -15.25 6.93 6.76
C ILE A 155 -16.27 8.02 7.07
N GLY A 156 -17.00 7.89 8.19
CA GLY A 156 -18.24 8.64 8.41
C GLY A 156 -19.25 8.33 7.29
N ASP A 157 -19.69 9.37 6.58
CA ASP A 157 -20.58 9.25 5.42
C ASP A 157 -19.84 9.19 4.07
N LEU A 158 -18.51 9.29 4.08
CA LEU A 158 -17.70 9.26 2.86
C LEU A 158 -17.48 7.82 2.40
N ARG A 159 -17.86 7.54 1.15
CA ARG A 159 -17.53 6.31 0.46
C ARG A 159 -16.18 6.43 -0.23
N VAL A 160 -15.30 5.49 0.07
CA VAL A 160 -13.93 5.35 -0.41
C VAL A 160 -13.83 4.05 -1.22
N GLY A 161 -13.73 4.21 -2.54
CA GLY A 161 -13.55 3.09 -3.46
C GLY A 161 -12.06 2.72 -3.64
N GLU A 162 -11.79 1.76 -4.52
CA GLU A 162 -10.44 1.24 -4.77
C GLU A 162 -9.40 2.31 -5.15
N ASP A 163 -9.72 3.16 -6.12
CA ASP A 163 -8.77 4.16 -6.63
C ASP A 163 -8.43 5.18 -5.54
N GLU A 164 -9.44 5.56 -4.76
CA GLU A 164 -9.27 6.48 -3.64
C GLU A 164 -8.50 5.82 -2.50
N LEU A 165 -8.77 4.55 -2.21
CA LEU A 165 -8.01 3.78 -1.22
C LEU A 165 -6.53 3.65 -1.61
N THR A 166 -6.26 3.40 -2.89
CA THR A 166 -4.90 3.37 -3.43
C THR A 166 -4.24 4.74 -3.34
N TYR A 167 -5.00 5.80 -3.63
CA TYR A 167 -4.53 7.17 -3.49
C TYR A 167 -4.16 7.50 -2.03
N LEU A 168 -5.02 7.17 -1.06
CA LEU A 168 -4.75 7.37 0.37
C LEU A 168 -3.51 6.62 0.84
N MET A 169 -3.27 5.41 0.32
CA MET A 169 -2.07 4.64 0.65
C MET A 169 -0.78 5.27 0.08
N LEU A 170 -0.83 5.95 -1.07
CA LEU A 170 0.37 6.40 -1.79
C LEU A 170 0.66 7.90 -1.71
N SER A 171 -0.35 8.73 -1.51
CA SER A 171 -0.18 10.17 -1.57
C SER A 171 0.61 10.67 -0.37
N THR A 172 1.74 11.32 -0.67
CA THR A 172 2.54 12.02 0.32
C THR A 172 1.90 13.38 0.61
N PRO A 173 2.01 13.87 1.85
CA PRO A 173 1.46 15.15 2.21
C PRO A 173 2.36 16.28 1.73
N THR A 174 2.30 16.58 0.44
CA THR A 174 2.83 17.82 -0.14
C THR A 174 2.09 18.12 -1.45
N GLY A 175 1.00 18.88 -1.32
CA GLY A 175 0.62 19.97 -2.23
C GLY A 175 0.23 19.64 -3.67
N GLU A 176 -1.08 19.72 -3.90
CA GLU A 176 -1.75 20.14 -5.14
C GLU A 176 -1.76 19.14 -6.33
N PHE A 177 -2.99 18.72 -6.70
CA PHE A 177 -3.35 18.40 -8.07
C PHE A 177 -3.68 19.69 -8.82
#